data_AF-A0AAE6JR40-F1
#
_entry.id   AF-A0AAE6JR40-F1
#
_cell.length_a   1.000
_cell.length_b   1.000
_cell.length_c   1.000
_cell.angle_alpha   90.00
_cell.angle_beta   90.00
_cell.angle_gamma   90.00
#
_symmetry.space_group_name_H-M   'P 1'
#
loop_
_entity.id
_entity.type
_entity.pdbx_description
1 polymer ?
#
loop_
_entity_poly.entity_id
_entity_poly.type
_entity_poly.pdbx_seq_one_letter_code
_entity_poly.pdbx_strand_id
1 'polypeptide(L)' 'MCTLMQKDVLIELIASTQADLSKILELPLNEDQLFLSRLRGQVYRTEPEAIDFDLLSSQVKEVGAKYHSSRAI' A
#
# COMPACT_ATOMS: atom_id res chain seq x y z
N MET A 1 14.46 -10.32 1.50
CA MET A 1 15.50 -9.33 1.13
C MET A 1 14.98 -8.56 -0.05
N CYS A 2 14.86 -7.25 0.10
CA CYS A 2 14.41 -6.33 -0.94
C CYS A 2 15.58 -5.41 -1.32
N THR A 3 15.70 -5.06 -2.60
CA THR A 3 16.68 -4.07 -3.07
C THR A 3 16.19 -2.65 -2.80
N LEU A 4 17.08 -1.66 -2.83
CA LEU A 4 16.69 -0.24 -2.77
C LEU A 4 15.63 0.10 -3.82
N MET A 5 15.79 -0.40 -5.05
CA MET A 5 14.80 -0.19 -6.11
C MET A 5 13.44 -0.83 -5.80
N GLN A 6 13.41 -2.05 -5.27
CA GLN A 6 12.17 -2.70 -4.86
C GLN A 6 11.50 -1.93 -3.71
N LYS A 7 12.28 -1.36 -2.78
CA LYS A 7 11.74 -0.52 -1.71
C LYS A 7 11.08 0.73 -2.27
N ASP A 8 11.71 1.40 -3.24
CA ASP A 8 11.11 2.57 -3.91
C ASP A 8 9.82 2.21 -4.66
N VAL A 9 9.82 1.08 -5.38
CA VAL A 9 8.62 0.55 -6.05
C VAL A 9 7.50 0.27 -5.04
N LEU A 10 7.83 -0.29 -3.88
CA LEU A 10 6.84 -0.57 -2.83
C LEU A 10 6.25 0.73 -2.25
N ILE A 11 7.08 1.75 -2.03
CA ILE A 11 6.64 3.08 -1.57
C ILE A 11 5.68 3.70 -2.58
N GLU A 12 6.01 3.64 -3.87
CA GLU A 12 5.17 4.16 -4.94
C GLU A 12 3.85 3.40 -5.03
N LEU A 13 3.88 2.07 -4.94
CA LEU A 13 2.68 1.22 -4.94
C LEU A 13 1.73 1.58 -3.79
N ILE A 14 2.27 1.80 -2.58
CA ILE A 14 1.48 2.22 -1.42
C ILE A 14 0.89 3.61 -1.67
N ALA A 15 1.69 4.58 -2.11
CA ALA A 15 1.24 5.95 -2.34
C ALA A 15 0.15 6.04 -3.43
N SER A 16 0.33 5.33 -4.54
CA SER A 16 -0.66 5.23 -5.62
C SER A 16 -1.98 4.62 -5.12
N THR A 17 -1.91 3.50 -4.40
CA THR A 17 -3.12 2.87 -3.81
C THR A 17 -3.83 3.81 -2.84
N GLN A 18 -3.09 4.53 -1.99
CA GLN A 18 -3.67 5.53 -1.08
C GLN A 18 -4.38 6.67 -1.83
N ALA A 19 -3.76 7.17 -2.90
CA ALA A 19 -4.34 8.23 -3.72
C ALA A 19 -5.64 7.77 -4.39
N ASP A 20 -5.67 6.54 -4.89
CA ASP A 20 -6.89 5.98 -5.50
C ASP A 20 -8.00 5.75 -4.48
N LEU A 21 -7.68 5.20 -3.31
CA LEU A 21 -8.65 5.05 -2.23
C LEU A 21 -9.20 6.40 -1.75
N SER A 22 -8.37 7.44 -1.71
CA SER A 22 -8.81 8.79 -1.30
C SER A 22 -9.78 9.44 -2.29
N LYS A 23 -9.83 8.98 -3.55
CA LYS A 23 -10.82 9.43 -4.54
C LYS A 23 -12.17 8.73 -4.38
N ILE A 24 -12.20 7.55 -3.76
CA ILE A 24 -13.37 6.66 -3.73
C ILE A 24 -14.03 6.66 -2.35
N LEU A 25 -13.24 6.81 -1.29
CA LEU A 25 -13.68 6.65 0.08
C LEU A 25 -13.78 8.01 0.78
N GLU A 26 -14.85 8.19 1.52
CA GLU A 26 -15.11 9.40 2.30
C GLU A 26 -14.37 9.39 3.65
N LEU A 27 -14.32 10.56 4.29
CA LEU A 27 -13.83 10.68 5.66
C LEU A 27 -14.92 10.28 6.67
N PRO A 28 -14.54 9.74 7.85
CA PRO A 28 -13.18 9.53 8.35
C PRO A 28 -12.44 8.36 7.69
N LEU A 29 -11.11 8.37 7.76
CA LEU A 29 -10.28 7.31 7.18
C LEU A 29 -10.63 5.94 7.78
N ASN A 30 -10.87 4.96 6.91
CA ASN A 30 -11.13 3.60 7.33
C ASN A 30 -9.85 2.82 7.67
N GLU A 31 -10.01 1.60 8.18
CA GLU A 31 -8.90 0.75 8.61
C GLU A 31 -7.86 0.49 7.51
N ASP A 32 -8.31 0.29 6.27
CA ASP A 32 -7.42 0.03 5.13
C ASP A 32 -6.61 1.29 4.75
N GLN A 33 -7.22 2.47 4.77
CA GLN A 33 -6.51 3.74 4.55
C GLN A 33 -5.48 4.01 5.66
N LEU A 34 -5.82 3.69 6.92
CA LEU A 34 -4.91 3.81 8.06
C LEU A 34 -3.77 2.77 7.98
N PHE A 35 -4.07 1.55 7.56
CA PHE A 35 -3.08 0.49 7.33
C PHE A 35 -2.04 0.94 6.31
N LEU A 36 -2.46 1.45 5.15
CA LEU A 36 -1.53 1.94 4.12
C LEU A 36 -0.66 3.10 4.62
N SER A 37 -1.22 4.02 5.42
CA SER A 37 -0.45 5.13 6.01
C SER A 37 0.63 4.64 6.98
N ARG A 38 0.28 3.68 7.83
CA ARG A 38 1.24 3.07 8.77
C ARG A 38 2.30 2.27 8.03
N LEU A 39 1.90 1.49 7.03
CA LEU A 39 2.78 0.66 6.22
C LEU A 39 3.80 1.52 5.46
N ARG A 40 3.36 2.62 4.84
CA ARG A 40 4.29 3.56 4.18
C ARG A 40 5.34 4.07 5.16
N GLY A 41 4.92 4.52 6.34
CA GLY A 41 5.84 5.00 7.37
C GLY A 41 6.81 3.92 7.87
N GLN A 42 6.36 2.67 7.97
CA GLN A 42 7.21 1.54 8.31
C GLN A 42 8.25 1.28 7.22
N VAL A 43 7.81 1.14 5.96
CA VAL A 43 8.69 0.88 4.81
C VAL A 43 9.79 1.94 4.71
N TYR A 44 9.47 3.22 4.88
CA TYR A 44 10.50 4.28 4.88
C TYR A 44 11.61 4.05 5.91
N ARG A 45 11.27 3.62 7.13
CA ARG A 45 12.19 3.45 8.26
C ARG A 45 12.88 2.09 8.32
N THR A 46 12.45 1.12 7.51
CA THR A 46 13.01 -0.23 7.51
C THR A 46 14.09 -0.36 6.43
N GLU A 47 15.25 -0.93 6.79
CA GLU A 47 16.30 -1.24 5.81
C GLU A 47 15.80 -2.23 4.75
N PRO A 48 16.18 -2.08 3.47
CA PRO A 48 15.68 -2.92 2.37
C PRO A 48 15.80 -4.42 2.63
N GLU A 49 16.89 -4.86 3.27
CA GLU A 49 17.15 -6.29 3.51
C GLU A 49 16.12 -6.91 4.45
N ALA A 50 15.55 -6.11 5.35
CA ALA A 50 14.53 -6.50 6.31
C ALA A 50 13.10 -6.40 5.75
N ILE A 51 12.93 -5.97 4.49
CA ILE A 51 11.64 -5.88 3.83
C ILE A 51 11.37 -7.17 3.04
N ASP A 52 10.19 -7.75 3.27
CA ASP A 52 9.60 -8.78 2.43
C ASP A 52 8.76 -8.11 1.33
N PHE A 53 9.38 -7.91 0.16
CA PHE A 53 8.75 -7.18 -0.94
C PHE A 53 7.52 -7.91 -1.50
N ASP A 54 7.60 -9.23 -1.66
CA ASP A 54 6.54 -10.01 -2.29
C ASP A 54 5.30 -10.04 -1.39
N LEU A 55 5.50 -10.26 -0.09
CA LEU A 55 4.40 -10.22 0.89
C LEU A 55 3.74 -8.84 0.94
N LEU A 56 4.51 -7.78 1.13
CA LEU A 56 3.95 -6.44 1.29
C LEU A 56 3.31 -5.93 0.00
N SER A 57 3.90 -6.22 -1.16
CA SER A 57 3.30 -5.82 -2.43
C SER A 57 2.01 -6.57 -2.71
N SER A 58 1.88 -7.85 -2.32
CA SER A 58 0.61 -8.59 -2.39
C SER A 58 -0.45 -7.96 -1.50
N GLN A 59 -0.12 -7.67 -0.24
CA GLN A 59 -1.05 -7.05 0.72
C GLN A 59 -1.58 -5.71 0.22
N VAL A 60 -0.72 -4.85 -0.33
CA VAL A 60 -1.14 -3.54 -0.88
C VAL A 60 -2.06 -3.72 -2.08
N LYS A 61 -1.75 -4.67 -2.98
CA LYS A 61 -2.59 -5.00 -4.14
C LYS A 61 -3.95 -5.56 -3.72
N GLU A 62 -3.99 -6.41 -2.70
CA GLU A 62 -5.24 -6.96 -2.15
C GLU A 62 -6.14 -5.86 -1.58
N VAL A 63 -5.57 -4.92 -0.83
CA VAL A 63 -6.27 -3.73 -0.36
C VAL A 63 -6.83 -2.92 -1.53
N GLY A 64 -6.02 -2.61 -2.54
CA GLY A 64 -6.50 -1.89 -3.73
C GLY A 64 -7.61 -2.65 -4.48
N ALA A 65 -7.44 -3.96 -4.65
CA ALA A 65 -8.38 -4.82 -5.36
C ALA A 65 -9.74 -4.91 -4.66
N LYS A 66 -9.79 -4.88 -3.32
CA LYS A 66 -11.04 -4.86 -2.55
C LYS A 66 -11.99 -3.73 -2.98
N TYR A 67 -11.44 -2.56 -3.31
CA TYR A 67 -12.22 -1.39 -3.69
C TYR A 67 -12.42 -1.22 -5.20
N HIS A 68 -11.58 -1.85 -6.01
CA HIS A 68 -11.75 -1.85 -7.47
C HIS A 68 -12.66 -2.98 -7.97
N SER A 69 -12.65 -4.14 -7.32
CA SER A 69 -13.54 -5.27 -7.65
C SER A 69 -15.02 -4.98 -7.32
N SER A 70 -15.28 -4.11 -6.36
CA SER A 70 -16.65 -3.67 -6.01
C SER A 70 -17.29 -2.72 -7.05
N ARG A 71 -16.57 -2.34 -8.12
CA ARG A 71 -17.02 -1.42 -9.18
C ARG A 71 -17.55 -2.13 -10.43
N ALA A 72 -17.64 -3.47 -10.41
CA ALA A 72 -18.27 -4.26 -11.48
C ALA A 72 -19.79 -4.37 -11.25
N ILE A 73 -20.52 -3.27 -11.48
CA ILE A 73 -21.97 -3.25 -11.66
C ILE A 73 -22.30 -2.26 -12.78
#